data_AF-A0A034W7E0-F1
#
_entry.id   AF-A0A034W7E0-F1
#
_cell.length_a   1.000
_cell.length_b   1.000
_cell.length_c   1.000
_cell.angle_alpha   90.00
_cell.angle_beta   90.00
_cell.angle_gamma   90.00
#
_symmetry.space_group_name_H-M   'P 1'
#
loop_
_entity.id
_entity.type
_entity.pdbx_description
1 polymer ?
#
loop_
_entity_poly.entity_id
_entity_poly.type
_entity_poly.pdbx_seq_one_letter_code
_entity_poly.pdbx_strand_id
1 'polypeptide(L)'
;MPSKIALSFVLLLAAISSFPEALADACHGNPCGVNAICQDAGGRPVCSCPPGHSGNPLTACNRGECLDNIDCRGDLQCKDNRCVNPCVGACGLNANCEPKNHVAVCSCPTGYRGDPFTSCHRVDPDEQCHPSPCGVNTKCEILNGVPTCSCIHGFTGNPLSGCRHECEHDGDCSARDTCSNFKCVPACQQCGIGATCNTVAGHRAVCECPKGYIGSPYTECRPECYGDSDCPSNRPACFYGICKNTCDGACGVGADCNLRGLTPVCSCPRDMTGDPFVRCRPFTKEDLCEPNPCGTNALCIPGHDNTGRERPVCNCLPGYTGNPLSHCSRGECLSNNECPDNKACINYQCVNPCIGKCASGATCEPKAHLAVCKCPPGYSGDALVSCRQTRAFPVAKYDGCTQCGK
;
A
#
# COMPACT_ATOMS: atom_id res chain seq x y z
N MET A 1 -27.02 -21.89 -114.25
CA MET A 1 -28.10 -22.87 -114.52
C MET A 1 -29.08 -22.82 -113.35
N PRO A 2 -30.41 -22.93 -113.54
CA PRO A 2 -31.12 -23.05 -114.83
C PRO A 2 -31.50 -21.72 -115.54
N SER A 3 -32.52 -20.99 -115.06
CA SER A 3 -33.56 -20.35 -115.90
C SER A 3 -34.00 -18.96 -115.40
N LYS A 4 -34.73 -18.09 -116.13
CA LYS A 4 -35.52 -18.11 -117.40
C LYS A 4 -36.95 -18.71 -117.40
N ILE A 5 -37.94 -17.82 -117.27
CA ILE A 5 -39.26 -17.80 -117.97
C ILE A 5 -39.56 -16.28 -118.20
N ALA A 6 -39.95 -15.69 -119.34
CA ALA A 6 -40.30 -16.09 -120.73
C ALA A 6 -41.81 -16.07 -121.10
N LEU A 7 -42.09 -15.76 -122.39
CA LEU A 7 -43.41 -15.62 -123.07
C LEU A 7 -44.22 -14.35 -122.69
N SER A 8 -44.95 -13.67 -123.58
CA SER A 8 -45.08 -13.71 -125.07
C SER A 8 -45.63 -12.34 -125.54
N PHE A 9 -45.17 -11.75 -126.67
CA PHE A 9 -45.69 -11.96 -128.05
C PHE A 9 -47.23 -11.86 -128.13
N VAL A 10 -47.86 -10.94 -128.91
CA VAL A 10 -47.97 -10.95 -130.39
C VAL A 10 -48.67 -9.65 -130.90
N LEU A 11 -48.13 -9.02 -131.97
CA LEU A 11 -48.75 -8.36 -133.17
C LEU A 11 -50.13 -7.60 -133.09
N LEU A 12 -50.47 -6.58 -133.91
CA LEU A 12 -49.83 -5.74 -134.96
C LEU A 12 -50.75 -4.51 -135.30
N LEU A 13 -50.28 -3.57 -136.13
CA LEU A 13 -51.02 -2.57 -136.96
C LEU A 13 -51.44 -1.20 -136.36
N ALA A 14 -50.49 -0.27 -136.44
CA ALA A 14 -50.56 1.01 -137.16
C ALA A 14 -51.82 1.91 -137.14
N ALA A 15 -51.67 3.13 -136.58
CA ALA A 15 -52.25 4.37 -137.13
C ALA A 15 -51.58 5.66 -136.61
N ILE A 16 -51.05 6.47 -137.55
CA ILE A 16 -51.11 7.96 -137.60
C ILE A 16 -50.33 8.79 -136.54
N SER A 17 -49.81 9.93 -137.01
CA SER A 17 -48.87 10.84 -136.34
C SER A 17 -49.50 11.85 -135.35
N SER A 18 -48.84 12.10 -134.23
CA SER A 18 -48.85 13.41 -133.54
C SER A 18 -47.64 13.59 -132.60
N PHE A 19 -46.90 14.70 -132.76
CA PHE A 19 -46.20 15.39 -131.66
C PHE A 19 -47.28 16.17 -130.86
N PRO A 20 -47.14 16.46 -129.55
CA PRO A 20 -45.97 17.05 -128.88
C PRO A 20 -45.57 16.23 -127.60
N GLU A 21 -44.78 16.68 -126.61
CA GLU A 21 -44.41 18.02 -126.13
C GLU A 21 -43.12 17.93 -125.29
N ALA A 22 -42.29 18.97 -125.27
CA ALA A 22 -41.12 19.00 -124.38
C ALA A 22 -41.59 19.27 -122.93
N LEU A 23 -41.09 18.49 -121.96
CA LEU A 23 -41.37 18.73 -120.54
C LEU A 23 -40.87 20.14 -120.18
N ALA A 24 -41.79 21.05 -119.88
CA ALA A 24 -41.44 22.43 -119.54
C ALA A 24 -40.65 22.47 -118.22
N ASP A 25 -39.57 23.24 -118.20
CA ASP A 25 -38.75 23.47 -117.00
C ASP A 25 -39.63 23.99 -115.86
N ALA A 26 -39.78 23.19 -114.81
CA ALA A 26 -40.70 23.46 -113.72
C ALA A 26 -40.26 24.64 -112.83
N CYS A 27 -39.02 25.13 -112.99
CA CYS A 27 -38.53 26.35 -112.34
C CYS A 27 -38.75 27.62 -113.17
N HIS A 28 -39.26 27.50 -114.41
CA HIS A 28 -39.57 28.65 -115.25
C HIS A 28 -40.71 29.49 -114.65
N GLY A 29 -40.39 30.71 -114.20
CA GLY A 29 -41.32 31.60 -113.51
C GLY A 29 -41.08 31.80 -112.01
N ASN A 30 -39.97 31.28 -111.46
CA ASN A 30 -39.55 31.46 -110.06
C ASN A 30 -40.63 31.05 -109.01
N PRO A 31 -41.09 29.78 -108.99
CA PRO A 31 -42.13 29.31 -108.06
C PRO A 31 -41.67 29.16 -106.59
N CYS A 32 -40.40 29.43 -106.28
CA CYS A 32 -39.84 29.32 -104.94
C CYS A 32 -39.77 30.67 -104.21
N GLY A 33 -39.64 30.61 -102.88
CA GLY A 33 -39.53 31.79 -102.03
C GLY A 33 -38.28 32.63 -102.29
N VAL A 34 -38.27 33.87 -101.77
CA VAL A 34 -37.14 34.79 -101.96
C VAL A 34 -35.85 34.17 -101.41
N ASN A 35 -34.77 34.20 -102.21
CA ASN A 35 -33.47 33.57 -101.97
C ASN A 35 -33.48 32.04 -101.82
N ALA A 36 -34.55 31.34 -102.19
CA ALA A 36 -34.53 29.87 -102.30
C ALA A 36 -33.97 29.41 -103.66
N ILE A 37 -33.31 28.25 -103.68
CA ILE A 37 -32.91 27.57 -104.91
C ILE A 37 -34.10 26.72 -105.39
N CYS A 38 -34.45 26.85 -106.67
CA CYS A 38 -35.36 25.95 -107.36
C CYS A 38 -34.57 24.84 -108.08
N GLN A 39 -35.00 23.60 -107.96
CA GLN A 39 -34.55 22.47 -108.77
C GLN A 39 -35.77 21.78 -109.40
N ASP A 40 -35.72 21.50 -110.69
CA ASP A 40 -36.75 20.72 -111.38
C ASP A 40 -36.55 19.22 -111.08
N ALA A 41 -37.53 18.60 -110.43
CA ALA A 41 -37.56 17.19 -110.14
C ALA A 41 -38.63 16.47 -110.96
N GLY A 42 -38.49 16.49 -112.29
CA GLY A 42 -39.33 15.74 -113.23
C GLY A 42 -40.67 16.42 -113.53
N GLY A 43 -40.66 17.74 -113.77
CA GLY A 43 -41.85 18.55 -114.03
C GLY A 43 -42.47 19.13 -112.76
N ARG A 44 -41.74 19.16 -111.64
CA ARG A 44 -42.19 19.74 -110.37
C ARG A 44 -41.07 20.58 -109.73
N PRO A 45 -41.33 21.83 -109.32
CA PRO A 45 -40.33 22.61 -108.60
C PRO A 45 -40.14 22.07 -107.18
N VAL A 46 -38.88 21.80 -106.84
CA VAL A 46 -38.44 21.52 -105.47
C VAL A 46 -37.61 22.70 -104.99
N CYS A 47 -38.08 23.35 -103.92
CA CYS A 47 -37.45 24.53 -103.35
C CYS A 47 -36.62 24.14 -102.12
N SER A 48 -35.37 24.59 -102.06
CA SER A 48 -34.48 24.43 -100.91
C SER A 48 -33.77 25.73 -100.57
N CYS A 49 -33.35 25.90 -99.32
CA CYS A 49 -32.52 27.06 -98.96
C CYS A 49 -31.05 26.80 -99.35
N PRO A 50 -30.34 27.80 -99.92
CA PRO A 50 -28.91 27.69 -100.15
C PRO A 50 -28.14 27.49 -98.83
N PRO A 51 -26.91 26.95 -98.87
CA PRO A 51 -26.05 26.84 -97.70
C PRO A 51 -25.97 28.16 -96.92
N GLY A 52 -25.98 28.07 -95.59
CA GLY A 52 -25.99 29.25 -94.72
C GLY A 52 -27.30 30.03 -94.68
N HIS A 53 -28.37 29.54 -95.29
CA HIS A 53 -29.70 30.15 -95.20
C HIS A 53 -30.70 29.17 -94.54
N SER A 54 -31.58 29.72 -93.71
CA SER A 54 -32.63 28.98 -93.01
C SER A 54 -33.97 29.71 -93.13
N GLY A 55 -35.07 28.99 -92.94
CA GLY A 55 -36.42 29.47 -93.19
C GLY A 55 -37.25 28.47 -93.96
N ASN A 56 -38.30 28.94 -94.63
CA ASN A 56 -39.17 28.11 -95.46
C ASN A 56 -38.90 28.43 -96.94
N PRO A 57 -38.37 27.49 -97.73
CA PRO A 57 -37.96 27.74 -99.11
C PRO A 57 -39.13 28.01 -100.08
N LEU A 58 -40.39 27.87 -99.65
CA LEU A 58 -41.57 28.29 -100.41
C LEU A 58 -41.95 29.77 -100.17
N THR A 59 -41.39 30.43 -99.16
CA THR A 59 -41.70 31.84 -98.84
C THR A 59 -40.47 32.73 -98.81
N ALA A 60 -39.48 32.41 -97.97
CA ALA A 60 -38.19 33.08 -97.94
C ALA A 60 -37.12 32.24 -97.22
N CYS A 61 -35.93 32.23 -97.80
CA CYS A 61 -34.71 31.78 -97.14
C CYS A 61 -33.92 33.00 -96.64
N ASN A 62 -33.77 33.11 -95.33
CA ASN A 62 -33.01 34.18 -94.70
C ASN A 62 -31.58 33.70 -94.45
N ARG A 63 -30.59 34.57 -94.64
CA ARG A 63 -29.21 34.26 -94.26
C ARG A 63 -29.16 34.04 -92.75
N GLY A 64 -28.58 32.92 -92.33
CA GLY A 64 -28.38 32.60 -90.92
C GLY A 64 -27.38 33.53 -90.23
N GLU A 65 -27.34 33.45 -88.92
CA GLU A 65 -26.44 34.27 -88.08
C GLU A 65 -24.96 33.89 -88.27
N CYS A 66 -24.69 32.64 -88.67
CA CYS A 66 -23.36 32.07 -88.85
C CYS A 66 -23.33 31.00 -89.95
N LEU A 67 -22.14 30.75 -90.50
CA LEU A 67 -21.81 29.58 -91.32
C LEU A 67 -20.97 28.58 -90.52
N ASP A 68 -19.95 29.10 -89.82
CA ASP A 68 -19.01 28.35 -89.00
C ASP A 68 -18.93 28.94 -87.59
N ASN A 69 -18.32 28.18 -86.66
CA ASN A 69 -18.11 28.61 -85.28
C ASN A 69 -17.41 29.98 -85.18
N ILE A 70 -16.48 30.30 -86.08
CA ILE A 70 -15.70 31.55 -86.08
C ILE A 70 -16.55 32.80 -86.35
N ASP A 71 -17.75 32.66 -86.92
CA ASP A 71 -18.69 33.77 -87.10
C ASP A 71 -19.41 34.15 -85.80
N CYS A 72 -19.41 33.25 -84.81
CA CYS A 72 -20.02 33.46 -83.51
C CYS A 72 -19.03 34.07 -82.50
N ARG A 73 -19.56 34.68 -81.43
CA ARG A 73 -18.77 35.06 -80.26
C ARG A 73 -18.13 33.81 -79.64
N GLY A 74 -16.93 33.90 -79.07
CA GLY A 74 -16.11 32.74 -78.64
C GLY A 74 -16.75 31.77 -77.63
N ASP A 75 -17.82 32.19 -76.97
CA ASP A 75 -18.67 31.44 -76.03
C ASP A 75 -19.94 30.82 -76.65
N LEU A 76 -20.15 31.01 -77.95
CA LEU A 76 -21.30 30.51 -78.73
C LEU A 76 -20.78 29.63 -79.89
N GLN A 77 -21.50 28.56 -80.21
CA GLN A 77 -21.22 27.71 -81.37
C GLN A 77 -22.22 27.97 -82.49
N CYS A 78 -21.81 27.77 -83.74
CA CYS A 78 -22.73 27.76 -84.86
C CYS A 78 -23.44 26.40 -84.92
N LYS A 79 -24.77 26.42 -84.84
CA LYS A 79 -25.61 25.23 -85.00
C LYS A 79 -26.87 25.61 -85.77
N ASP A 80 -27.17 24.85 -86.82
CA ASP A 80 -28.34 25.07 -87.69
C ASP A 80 -28.40 26.52 -88.25
N ASN A 81 -27.23 27.06 -88.61
CA ASN A 81 -26.98 28.45 -89.03
C ASN A 81 -27.38 29.52 -87.98
N ARG A 82 -27.30 29.20 -86.69
CA ARG A 82 -27.58 30.10 -85.55
C ARG A 82 -26.48 30.05 -84.50
N CYS A 83 -26.13 31.18 -83.88
CA CYS A 83 -25.18 31.20 -82.78
C CYS A 83 -25.89 30.82 -81.46
N VAL A 84 -25.59 29.63 -80.94
CA VAL A 84 -26.21 29.07 -79.73
C VAL A 84 -25.16 28.77 -78.66
N ASN A 85 -25.55 28.84 -77.39
CA ASN A 85 -24.64 28.48 -76.29
C ASN A 85 -24.36 26.96 -76.33
N PRO A 86 -23.10 26.50 -76.45
CA PRO A 86 -22.76 25.09 -76.57
C PRO A 86 -23.11 24.29 -75.31
N CYS A 87 -23.24 24.92 -74.14
CA CYS A 87 -23.57 24.25 -72.88
C CYS A 87 -25.01 23.72 -72.80
N VAL A 88 -25.93 24.18 -73.66
CA VAL A 88 -27.36 23.82 -73.57
C VAL A 88 -27.55 22.34 -73.93
N GLY A 89 -27.65 21.50 -72.90
CA GLY A 89 -27.83 20.05 -73.02
C GLY A 89 -26.54 19.24 -73.26
N ALA A 90 -25.36 19.84 -73.06
CA ALA A 90 -24.08 19.17 -73.35
C ALA A 90 -23.41 18.47 -72.16
N CYS A 91 -23.68 18.91 -70.92
CA CYS A 91 -23.09 18.34 -69.71
C CYS A 91 -24.12 17.56 -68.89
N GLY A 92 -23.63 16.58 -68.13
CA GLY A 92 -24.41 15.70 -67.28
C GLY A 92 -24.99 16.36 -66.03
N LEU A 93 -25.77 15.60 -65.28
CA LEU A 93 -26.38 16.08 -64.03
C LEU A 93 -25.31 16.52 -63.02
N ASN A 94 -25.52 17.67 -62.37
CA ASN A 94 -24.59 18.31 -61.43
C ASN A 94 -23.17 18.62 -61.97
N ALA A 95 -22.96 18.62 -63.29
CA ALA A 95 -21.71 19.08 -63.88
C ALA A 95 -21.72 20.59 -64.13
N ASN A 96 -20.59 21.25 -63.93
CA ASN A 96 -20.35 22.62 -64.37
C ASN A 96 -20.02 22.63 -65.86
N CYS A 97 -20.66 23.50 -66.63
CA CYS A 97 -20.29 23.77 -68.02
C CYS A 97 -19.63 25.13 -68.18
N GLU A 98 -18.51 25.16 -68.90
CA GLU A 98 -17.84 26.39 -69.32
C GLU A 98 -17.70 26.39 -70.85
N PRO A 99 -18.24 27.38 -71.58
CA PRO A 99 -18.06 27.47 -73.02
C PRO A 99 -16.65 27.99 -73.34
N LYS A 100 -15.84 27.20 -74.05
CA LYS A 100 -14.49 27.56 -74.48
C LYS A 100 -14.30 27.20 -75.95
N ASN A 101 -13.79 28.14 -76.75
CA ASN A 101 -13.50 27.93 -78.17
C ASN A 101 -14.68 27.29 -78.92
N HIS A 102 -15.90 27.80 -78.71
CA HIS A 102 -17.12 27.30 -79.33
C HIS A 102 -17.50 25.83 -78.99
N VAL A 103 -16.95 25.26 -77.91
CA VAL A 103 -17.36 23.94 -77.39
C VAL A 103 -17.71 23.99 -75.90
N ALA A 104 -18.52 23.04 -75.45
CA ALA A 104 -18.86 22.86 -74.04
C ALA A 104 -17.75 22.09 -73.32
N VAL A 105 -17.15 22.68 -72.28
CA VAL A 105 -16.20 22.00 -71.39
C VAL A 105 -16.94 21.65 -70.09
N CYS A 106 -17.18 20.35 -69.89
CA CYS A 106 -17.87 19.82 -68.71
C CYS A 106 -16.87 19.41 -67.63
N SER A 107 -17.14 19.76 -66.37
CA SER A 107 -16.34 19.36 -65.21
C SER A 107 -17.22 19.08 -63.98
N CYS A 108 -16.81 18.17 -63.10
CA CYS A 108 -17.50 18.02 -61.81
C CYS A 108 -17.05 19.14 -60.85
N PRO A 109 -18.00 19.79 -60.13
CA PRO A 109 -17.67 20.80 -59.12
C PRO A 109 -16.92 20.19 -57.92
N THR A 110 -16.26 21.05 -57.14
CA THR A 110 -15.53 20.63 -55.93
C THR A 110 -16.44 19.85 -54.96
N GLY A 111 -16.00 18.67 -54.53
CA GLY A 111 -16.80 17.75 -53.69
C GLY A 111 -17.69 16.78 -54.47
N TYR A 112 -17.64 16.79 -55.81
CA TYR A 112 -18.34 15.84 -56.67
C TYR A 112 -17.36 15.02 -57.52
N ARG A 113 -17.74 13.79 -57.86
CA ARG A 113 -17.00 12.86 -58.73
C ARG A 113 -17.98 12.21 -59.72
N GLY A 114 -17.45 11.64 -60.80
CA GLY A 114 -18.24 10.97 -61.83
C GLY A 114 -17.71 11.31 -63.21
N ASP A 115 -18.56 11.11 -64.22
CA ASP A 115 -18.33 11.57 -65.59
C ASP A 115 -19.09 12.88 -65.81
N PRO A 116 -18.40 14.01 -66.08
CA PRO A 116 -19.04 15.30 -66.33
C PRO A 116 -20.00 15.35 -67.52
N PHE A 117 -19.93 14.40 -68.46
CA PHE A 117 -20.87 14.31 -69.58
C PHE A 117 -22.13 13.49 -69.24
N THR A 118 -22.08 12.63 -68.24
CA THR A 118 -23.19 11.76 -67.83
C THR A 118 -23.83 12.22 -66.52
N SER A 119 -23.08 12.20 -65.41
CA SER A 119 -23.53 12.63 -64.10
C SER A 119 -22.37 12.75 -63.10
N CYS A 120 -22.35 13.85 -62.36
CA CYS A 120 -21.54 14.03 -61.16
C CYS A 120 -22.40 13.75 -59.91
N HIS A 121 -21.91 12.90 -59.01
CA HIS A 121 -22.48 12.62 -57.70
C HIS A 121 -21.59 13.23 -56.61
N ARG A 122 -22.14 13.52 -55.42
CA ARG A 122 -21.30 13.93 -54.30
C ARG A 122 -20.38 12.78 -53.91
N VAL A 123 -19.14 13.11 -53.58
CA VAL A 123 -18.26 12.18 -52.87
C VAL A 123 -18.74 12.19 -51.42
N ASP A 124 -19.37 11.11 -50.99
CA ASP A 124 -19.76 10.97 -49.59
C ASP A 124 -18.50 10.85 -48.72
N PRO A 125 -18.40 11.57 -47.58
CA PRO A 125 -17.19 11.60 -46.74
C PRO A 125 -16.72 10.21 -46.29
N ASP A 126 -17.64 9.26 -46.16
CA ASP A 126 -17.36 7.88 -45.71
C ASP A 126 -16.54 7.06 -46.71
N GLU A 127 -16.57 7.40 -48.02
CA GLU A 127 -15.85 6.65 -49.06
C GLU A 127 -14.32 6.72 -48.89
N GLN A 128 -13.79 7.77 -48.23
CA GLN A 128 -12.36 7.91 -47.95
C GLN A 128 -11.82 6.96 -46.88
N CYS A 129 -12.70 6.37 -46.06
CA CYS A 129 -12.34 5.34 -45.08
C CYS A 129 -12.77 3.92 -45.51
N HIS A 130 -13.24 3.74 -46.76
CA HIS A 130 -13.85 2.50 -47.25
C HIS A 130 -13.28 2.12 -48.65
N PRO A 131 -12.26 1.23 -48.73
CA PRO A 131 -11.60 0.51 -47.65
C PRO A 131 -10.69 1.40 -46.79
N SER A 132 -10.54 1.05 -45.51
CA SER A 132 -9.75 1.85 -44.56
C SER A 132 -8.28 1.94 -44.97
N PRO A 133 -7.70 3.16 -45.07
CA PRO A 133 -6.26 3.34 -45.25
C PRO A 133 -5.47 3.15 -43.94
N CYS A 134 -6.15 2.97 -42.81
CA CYS A 134 -5.57 2.79 -41.48
C CYS A 134 -5.36 1.31 -41.15
N GLY A 135 -4.35 1.01 -40.32
CA GLY A 135 -4.05 -0.37 -39.90
C GLY A 135 -5.07 -0.96 -38.93
N VAL A 136 -4.87 -2.22 -38.52
CA VAL A 136 -5.79 -2.93 -37.62
C VAL A 136 -5.95 -2.24 -36.26
N ASN A 137 -7.12 -2.39 -35.63
CA ASN A 137 -7.48 -1.79 -34.33
C ASN A 137 -7.40 -0.26 -34.29
N THR A 138 -7.74 0.40 -35.39
CA THR A 138 -7.76 1.86 -35.51
C THR A 138 -9.14 2.39 -35.89
N LYS A 139 -9.34 3.69 -35.64
CA LYS A 139 -10.47 4.46 -36.13
C LYS A 139 -9.97 5.42 -37.22
N CYS A 140 -10.64 5.41 -38.37
CA CYS A 140 -10.47 6.38 -39.44
C CYS A 140 -11.51 7.51 -39.27
N GLU A 141 -11.06 8.76 -39.23
CA GLU A 141 -11.92 9.95 -39.18
C GLU A 141 -11.45 10.99 -40.22
N ILE A 142 -12.37 11.69 -40.87
CA ILE A 142 -12.03 12.73 -41.85
C ILE A 142 -11.86 14.06 -41.14
N LEU A 143 -10.61 14.51 -41.01
CA LEU A 143 -10.25 15.83 -40.47
C LEU A 143 -9.75 16.72 -41.61
N ASN A 144 -10.44 17.85 -41.83
CA ASN A 144 -10.13 18.80 -42.92
C ASN A 144 -10.07 18.17 -44.32
N GLY A 145 -10.86 17.12 -44.57
CA GLY A 145 -10.87 16.39 -45.86
C GLY A 145 -9.73 15.39 -46.05
N VAL A 146 -9.02 15.03 -44.98
CA VAL A 146 -7.93 14.03 -44.98
C VAL A 146 -8.29 12.88 -44.03
N PRO A 147 -8.19 11.60 -44.47
CA PRO A 147 -8.38 10.45 -43.58
C PRO A 147 -7.27 10.41 -42.53
N THR A 148 -7.67 10.54 -41.27
CA THR A 148 -6.78 10.56 -40.11
C THR A 148 -6.99 9.30 -39.29
N CYS A 149 -5.90 8.58 -39.02
CA CYS A 149 -5.91 7.31 -38.32
C CYS A 149 -5.55 7.52 -36.84
N SER A 150 -6.35 6.95 -35.94
CA SER A 150 -6.08 6.93 -34.49
C SER A 150 -6.25 5.52 -33.92
N CYS A 151 -5.51 5.14 -32.88
CA CYS A 151 -5.75 3.86 -32.21
C CYS A 151 -7.12 3.87 -31.51
N ILE A 152 -7.83 2.74 -31.54
CA ILE A 152 -9.03 2.56 -30.71
C ILE A 152 -8.61 2.62 -29.23
N HIS A 153 -9.48 3.13 -28.36
CA HIS A 153 -9.20 3.27 -26.93
C HIS A 153 -8.79 1.92 -26.31
N GLY A 154 -7.64 1.88 -25.63
CA GLY A 154 -7.05 0.64 -25.09
C GLY A 154 -6.04 -0.04 -26.02
N PHE A 155 -5.78 0.52 -27.21
CA PHE A 155 -4.71 0.11 -28.11
C PHE A 155 -3.63 1.20 -28.22
N THR A 156 -2.40 0.77 -28.45
CA THR A 156 -1.19 1.60 -28.59
C THR A 156 -0.38 1.16 -29.80
N GLY A 157 0.52 2.02 -30.30
CA GLY A 157 1.33 1.79 -31.49
C GLY A 157 1.16 2.87 -32.55
N ASN A 158 1.33 2.50 -33.82
CA ASN A 158 1.26 3.42 -34.96
C ASN A 158 -0.05 3.17 -35.74
N PRO A 159 -1.00 4.13 -35.79
CA PRO A 159 -2.27 3.96 -36.48
C PRO A 159 -2.20 3.67 -38.00
N LEU A 160 -1.07 3.93 -38.66
CA LEU A 160 -0.90 3.61 -40.08
C LEU A 160 -0.55 2.13 -40.29
N SER A 161 0.27 1.54 -39.42
CA SER A 161 0.61 0.09 -39.47
C SER A 161 -0.38 -0.79 -38.71
N GLY A 162 -1.11 -0.21 -37.76
CA GLY A 162 -2.02 -0.91 -36.85
C GLY A 162 -1.57 -0.80 -35.39
N CYS A 163 -2.54 -0.85 -34.49
CA CYS A 163 -2.33 -0.76 -33.05
C CYS A 163 -2.55 -2.12 -32.39
N ARG A 164 -1.87 -2.34 -31.26
CA ARG A 164 -1.99 -3.56 -30.43
C ARG A 164 -2.28 -3.18 -28.98
N HIS A 165 -2.59 -4.16 -28.14
CA HIS A 165 -2.63 -3.95 -26.70
C HIS A 165 -1.25 -3.59 -26.13
N GLU A 166 -1.21 -2.98 -24.94
CA GLU A 166 0.05 -2.67 -24.26
C GLU A 166 0.78 -3.96 -23.86
N CYS A 167 0.01 -4.96 -23.42
CA CYS A 167 0.44 -6.32 -23.13
C CYS A 167 -0.69 -7.32 -23.44
N GLU A 168 -0.32 -8.57 -23.72
CA GLU A 168 -1.22 -9.73 -23.69
C GLU A 168 -0.82 -10.69 -22.55
N HIS A 169 0.45 -10.69 -22.15
CA HIS A 169 1.01 -11.51 -21.09
C HIS A 169 1.88 -10.67 -20.15
N ASP A 170 2.06 -11.16 -18.91
CA ASP A 170 2.91 -10.51 -17.90
C ASP A 170 4.33 -10.18 -18.41
N GLY A 171 4.91 -11.08 -19.19
CA GLY A 171 6.27 -10.93 -19.75
C GLY A 171 6.43 -9.81 -20.79
N ASP A 172 5.34 -9.20 -21.26
CA ASP A 172 5.38 -8.00 -22.11
C ASP A 172 5.67 -6.73 -21.28
N CYS A 173 5.43 -6.78 -19.96
CA CYS A 173 5.59 -5.67 -19.04
C CYS A 173 7.00 -5.62 -18.40
N SER A 174 7.30 -4.54 -17.67
CA SER A 174 8.51 -4.48 -16.84
C SER A 174 8.47 -5.53 -15.72
N ALA A 175 9.62 -5.94 -15.19
CA ALA A 175 9.73 -6.99 -14.17
C ALA A 175 9.00 -6.71 -12.83
N ARG A 176 8.52 -5.47 -12.61
CA ARG A 176 7.72 -5.04 -11.44
C ARG A 176 6.23 -4.88 -11.73
N ASP A 177 5.83 -5.02 -12.98
CA ASP A 177 4.49 -4.78 -13.49
C ASP A 177 3.87 -6.10 -13.99
N THR A 178 2.54 -6.15 -14.03
CA THR A 178 1.73 -7.29 -14.46
C THR A 178 0.75 -6.84 -15.54
N CYS A 179 0.38 -7.74 -16.45
CA CYS A 179 -0.61 -7.46 -17.46
C CYS A 179 -2.02 -7.62 -16.90
N SER A 180 -2.73 -6.51 -16.71
CA SER A 180 -4.12 -6.50 -16.23
C SER A 180 -5.01 -5.74 -17.20
N ASN A 181 -6.03 -6.42 -17.75
CA ASN A 181 -6.95 -5.87 -18.75
C ASN A 181 -6.22 -5.17 -19.91
N PHE A 182 -5.23 -5.87 -20.51
CA PHE A 182 -4.43 -5.41 -21.64
C PHE A 182 -3.53 -4.19 -21.37
N LYS A 183 -3.31 -3.87 -20.10
CA LYS A 183 -2.49 -2.75 -19.63
C LYS A 183 -1.41 -3.23 -18.66
N CYS A 184 -0.20 -2.71 -18.78
CA CYS A 184 0.82 -2.93 -17.76
C CYS A 184 0.49 -2.07 -16.53
N VAL A 185 0.29 -2.72 -15.39
CA VAL A 185 0.03 -2.07 -14.10
C VAL A 185 1.04 -2.55 -13.05
N PRO A 186 1.42 -1.73 -12.06
CA PRO A 186 2.35 -2.17 -11.02
C PRO A 186 1.80 -3.41 -10.29
N ALA A 187 2.57 -4.49 -10.21
CA ALA A 187 2.11 -5.72 -9.55
C ALA A 187 1.70 -5.46 -8.09
N CYS A 188 2.40 -4.54 -7.42
CA CYS A 188 2.09 -4.10 -6.05
C CYS A 188 0.73 -3.41 -5.88
N GLN A 189 0.02 -3.03 -6.95
CA GLN A 189 -1.36 -2.53 -6.85
C GLN A 189 -2.32 -3.59 -6.28
N GLN A 190 -1.93 -4.87 -6.30
CA GLN A 190 -2.66 -5.99 -5.71
C GLN A 190 -2.50 -6.12 -4.19
N CYS A 191 -1.60 -5.35 -3.56
CA CYS A 191 -1.40 -5.41 -2.10
C CYS A 191 -2.40 -4.52 -1.36
N GLY A 192 -2.80 -4.99 -0.17
CA GLY A 192 -3.72 -4.29 0.72
C GLY A 192 -3.13 -3.03 1.37
N ILE A 193 -4.00 -2.20 1.93
CA ILE A 193 -3.59 -0.97 2.64
C ILE A 193 -2.67 -1.34 3.81
N GLY A 194 -1.54 -0.65 3.93
CA GLY A 194 -0.55 -0.90 5.00
C GLY A 194 0.34 -2.13 4.82
N ALA A 195 0.17 -2.91 3.74
CA ALA A 195 1.04 -4.05 3.43
C ALA A 195 2.37 -3.59 2.79
N THR A 196 3.46 -4.26 3.14
CA THR A 196 4.73 -4.16 2.38
C THR A 196 4.65 -5.04 1.14
N CYS A 197 4.93 -4.46 -0.03
CA CYS A 197 5.06 -5.20 -1.28
C CYS A 197 6.53 -5.46 -1.62
N ASN A 198 6.88 -6.74 -1.75
CA ASN A 198 8.13 -7.17 -2.38
C ASN A 198 7.80 -7.73 -3.77
N THR A 199 8.24 -7.03 -4.82
CA THR A 199 8.18 -7.57 -6.19
C THR A 199 9.24 -8.65 -6.33
N VAL A 200 8.82 -9.92 -6.35
CA VAL A 200 9.72 -11.02 -6.73
C VAL A 200 9.85 -11.01 -8.25
N ALA A 201 11.05 -11.30 -8.77
CA ALA A 201 11.29 -11.35 -10.21
C ALA A 201 10.32 -12.34 -10.88
N GLY A 202 9.44 -11.83 -11.75
CA GLY A 202 8.37 -12.61 -12.38
C GLY A 202 6.97 -12.02 -12.20
N HIS A 203 6.83 -10.69 -12.28
CA HIS A 203 5.54 -9.98 -12.44
C HIS A 203 4.50 -10.18 -11.32
N ARG A 204 4.91 -10.77 -10.20
CA ARG A 204 4.02 -11.10 -9.07
C ARG A 204 4.38 -10.29 -7.83
N ALA A 205 3.37 -9.69 -7.20
CA ALA A 205 3.52 -9.13 -5.87
C ALA A 205 3.53 -10.22 -4.80
N VAL A 206 4.50 -10.14 -3.89
CA VAL A 206 4.44 -10.80 -2.59
C VAL A 206 4.13 -9.72 -1.57
N CYS A 207 2.91 -9.77 -1.03
CA CYS A 207 2.40 -8.82 -0.05
C CYS A 207 2.53 -9.43 1.35
N GLU A 208 3.12 -8.69 2.28
CA GLU A 208 3.28 -9.10 3.69
C GLU A 208 2.85 -7.97 4.62
N CYS A 209 2.30 -8.29 5.80
CA CYS A 209 2.03 -7.27 6.81
C CYS A 209 3.33 -6.92 7.56
N PRO A 210 3.60 -5.63 7.85
CA PRO A 210 4.72 -5.23 8.68
C PRO A 210 4.72 -5.92 10.05
N LYS A 211 5.90 -6.11 10.65
CA LYS A 211 6.03 -6.75 11.96
C LYS A 211 5.19 -6.03 13.01
N GLY A 212 4.22 -6.74 13.60
CA GLY A 212 3.28 -6.20 14.59
C GLY A 212 1.90 -5.83 14.05
N TYR A 213 1.71 -5.90 12.72
CA TYR A 213 0.42 -5.69 12.09
C TYR A 213 -0.27 -7.04 11.82
N ILE A 214 -1.59 -7.06 11.96
CA ILE A 214 -2.48 -8.20 11.74
C ILE A 214 -3.47 -7.90 10.61
N GLY A 215 -4.09 -8.93 10.06
CA GLY A 215 -5.03 -8.82 8.95
C GLY A 215 -4.61 -9.67 7.76
N SER A 216 -4.97 -9.23 6.56
CA SER A 216 -4.63 -9.90 5.30
C SER A 216 -3.83 -8.94 4.42
N PRO A 217 -2.61 -9.29 3.99
CA PRO A 217 -1.76 -8.38 3.23
C PRO A 217 -2.25 -8.09 1.80
N TYR A 218 -3.31 -8.77 1.35
CA TYR A 218 -4.00 -8.50 0.08
C TYR A 218 -5.26 -7.63 0.25
N THR A 219 -5.60 -7.22 1.47
CA THR A 219 -6.78 -6.38 1.74
C THR A 219 -6.45 -5.20 2.65
N GLU A 220 -5.99 -5.47 3.87
CA GLU A 220 -5.62 -4.47 4.86
C GLU A 220 -4.76 -5.10 5.96
N CYS A 221 -3.65 -4.44 6.28
CA CYS A 221 -2.84 -4.69 7.47
C CYS A 221 -3.08 -3.56 8.46
N ARG A 222 -3.54 -3.89 9.67
CA ARG A 222 -3.81 -2.95 10.76
C ARG A 222 -2.98 -3.32 11.99
N PRO A 223 -2.67 -2.39 12.91
CA PRO A 223 -2.02 -2.75 14.17
C PRO A 223 -2.89 -3.73 14.97
N GLU A 224 -2.27 -4.47 15.89
CA GLU A 224 -2.98 -5.34 16.83
C GLU A 224 -3.87 -4.55 17.79
N CYS A 225 -3.46 -3.32 18.13
CA CYS A 225 -4.16 -2.42 19.04
C CYS A 225 -3.98 -0.96 18.61
N TYR A 226 -4.94 -0.10 18.98
CA TYR A 226 -4.83 1.35 18.92
C TYR A 226 -4.68 1.96 20.32
N GLY A 227 -5.17 1.27 21.36
CA GLY A 227 -4.93 1.60 22.76
C GLY A 227 -4.91 0.36 23.67
N ASP A 228 -4.56 0.55 24.94
CA ASP A 228 -4.42 -0.52 25.94
C ASP A 228 -5.71 -1.35 26.13
N SER A 229 -6.88 -0.74 25.92
CA SER A 229 -8.19 -1.39 26.00
C SER A 229 -8.41 -2.49 24.97
N ASP A 230 -7.67 -2.46 23.86
CA ASP A 230 -7.81 -3.43 22.77
C ASP A 230 -7.01 -4.72 23.08
N CYS A 231 -6.13 -4.67 24.08
CA CYS A 231 -5.20 -5.74 24.41
C CYS A 231 -5.76 -6.74 25.45
N PRO A 232 -5.45 -8.04 25.30
CA PRO A 232 -5.88 -9.05 26.25
C PRO A 232 -5.09 -8.98 27.57
N SER A 233 -5.70 -9.46 28.66
CA SER A 233 -5.20 -9.31 30.04
C SER A 233 -3.79 -9.85 30.32
N ASN A 234 -3.26 -10.76 29.48
CA ASN A 234 -1.91 -11.31 29.60
C ASN A 234 -0.82 -10.44 28.93
N ARG A 235 -1.21 -9.40 28.18
CA ARG A 235 -0.31 -8.46 27.50
C ARG A 235 -1.00 -7.10 27.31
N PRO A 236 -1.36 -6.42 28.40
CA PRO A 236 -2.38 -5.36 28.41
C PRO A 236 -1.89 -4.00 27.86
N ALA A 237 -0.60 -3.81 27.60
CA ALA A 237 -0.07 -2.53 27.11
C ALA A 237 0.05 -2.51 25.59
N CYS A 238 -0.55 -1.51 24.94
CA CYS A 238 -0.41 -1.26 23.52
C CYS A 238 0.84 -0.40 23.25
N PHE A 239 1.87 -0.96 22.62
CA PHE A 239 3.13 -0.26 22.36
C PHE A 239 3.50 -0.33 20.87
N TYR A 240 3.42 0.82 20.20
CA TYR A 240 3.54 0.95 18.73
C TYR A 240 2.63 -0.01 17.95
N GLY A 241 1.39 -0.17 18.41
CA GLY A 241 0.38 -1.02 17.75
C GLY A 241 0.52 -2.52 18.02
N ILE A 242 1.32 -2.93 19.01
CA ILE A 242 1.54 -4.32 19.41
C ILE A 242 1.17 -4.48 20.89
N CYS A 243 0.39 -5.50 21.23
CA CYS A 243 0.07 -5.82 22.62
C CYS A 243 1.25 -6.51 23.30
N LYS A 244 1.80 -5.88 24.35
CA LYS A 244 2.96 -6.33 25.12
C LYS A 244 2.61 -6.63 26.58
N ASN A 245 3.31 -7.60 27.14
CA ASN A 245 3.29 -7.88 28.56
C ASN A 245 4.24 -6.92 29.29
N THR A 246 3.72 -6.14 30.25
CA THR A 246 4.54 -5.20 31.03
C THR A 246 5.40 -5.89 32.08
N CYS A 247 5.24 -7.20 32.30
CA CYS A 247 6.17 -8.02 33.05
C CYS A 247 7.49 -8.31 32.30
N ASP A 248 7.54 -8.18 30.98
CA ASP A 248 8.71 -8.56 30.17
C ASP A 248 9.91 -7.64 30.50
N GLY A 249 10.83 -8.15 31.33
CA GLY A 249 12.01 -7.41 31.79
C GLY A 249 11.77 -6.42 32.94
N ALA A 250 10.58 -6.42 33.55
CA ALA A 250 10.26 -5.50 34.65
C ALA A 250 10.67 -6.01 36.05
N CYS A 251 10.76 -7.34 36.23
CA CYS A 251 11.14 -7.96 37.49
C CYS A 251 12.55 -8.56 37.44
N GLY A 252 13.17 -8.65 38.61
CA GLY A 252 14.49 -9.21 38.81
C GLY A 252 14.55 -10.72 38.56
N VAL A 253 15.77 -11.25 38.46
CA VAL A 253 15.98 -12.68 38.19
C VAL A 253 15.39 -13.54 39.31
N GLY A 254 14.49 -14.46 38.95
CA GLY A 254 13.84 -15.38 39.90
C GLY A 254 12.65 -14.79 40.67
N ALA A 255 12.16 -13.60 40.31
CA ALA A 255 10.93 -13.02 40.87
C ALA A 255 9.69 -13.45 40.07
N ASP A 256 8.57 -13.66 40.77
CA ASP A 256 7.25 -13.78 40.18
C ASP A 256 6.75 -12.38 39.76
N CYS A 257 6.19 -12.26 38.56
CA CYS A 257 5.52 -11.04 38.10
C CYS A 257 4.01 -11.25 37.96
N ASN A 258 3.23 -10.37 38.59
CA ASN A 258 1.78 -10.34 38.47
C ASN A 258 1.30 -8.97 37.96
N LEU A 259 0.40 -8.96 36.99
CA LEU A 259 -0.13 -7.71 36.43
C LEU A 259 -1.23 -7.12 37.33
N ARG A 260 -1.13 -5.82 37.63
CA ARG A 260 -2.20 -5.02 38.25
C ARG A 260 -2.55 -3.88 37.29
N GLY A 261 -3.44 -4.17 36.34
CA GLY A 261 -3.66 -3.30 35.19
C GLY A 261 -2.42 -3.30 34.30
N LEU A 262 -1.89 -2.11 34.00
CA LEU A 262 -0.63 -1.96 33.25
C LEU A 262 0.62 -2.09 34.13
N THR A 263 0.49 -2.00 35.45
CA THR A 263 1.63 -2.00 36.37
C THR A 263 2.08 -3.44 36.69
N PRO A 264 3.35 -3.80 36.43
CA PRO A 264 3.92 -5.06 36.90
C PRO A 264 4.16 -5.00 38.40
N VAL A 265 3.75 -6.04 39.12
CA VAL A 265 4.01 -6.22 40.56
C VAL A 265 4.93 -7.42 40.73
N CYS A 266 6.16 -7.15 41.14
CA CYS A 266 7.21 -8.13 41.36
C CYS A 266 7.21 -8.62 42.82
N SER A 267 7.32 -9.93 43.02
CA SER A 267 7.45 -10.54 44.35
C SER A 267 8.37 -11.76 44.30
N CYS A 268 9.14 -12.03 45.35
CA CYS A 268 9.87 -13.30 45.40
C CYS A 268 8.90 -14.48 45.62
N PRO A 269 9.15 -15.64 44.97
CA PRO A 269 8.43 -16.87 45.23
C PRO A 269 8.54 -17.30 46.69
N ARG A 270 7.71 -18.28 47.10
CA ARG A 270 7.84 -18.91 48.42
C ARG A 270 9.25 -19.50 48.60
N ASP A 271 9.75 -19.41 49.82
CA ASP A 271 11.09 -19.87 50.23
C ASP A 271 12.27 -19.13 49.54
N MET A 272 12.00 -17.99 48.91
CA MET A 272 12.98 -17.06 48.35
C MET A 272 12.89 -15.66 49.00
N THR A 273 14.01 -14.95 49.01
CA THR A 273 14.15 -13.59 49.55
C THR A 273 15.09 -12.73 48.69
N GLY A 274 15.21 -11.45 49.01
CA GLY A 274 15.96 -10.45 48.25
C GLY A 274 15.05 -9.35 47.69
N ASP A 275 15.58 -8.58 46.74
CA ASP A 275 14.83 -7.52 46.05
C ASP A 275 14.15 -8.09 44.78
N PRO A 276 12.81 -8.10 44.70
CA PRO A 276 12.07 -8.60 43.53
C PRO A 276 12.32 -7.86 42.21
N PHE A 277 12.89 -6.66 42.24
CA PHE A 277 13.28 -5.90 41.04
C PHE A 277 14.73 -6.15 40.61
N VAL A 278 15.56 -6.75 41.48
CA VAL A 278 16.98 -7.05 41.19
C VAL A 278 17.20 -8.56 41.03
N ARG A 279 17.02 -9.32 42.12
CA ARG A 279 17.19 -10.78 42.15
C ARG A 279 16.62 -11.38 43.42
N CYS A 280 15.76 -12.38 43.26
CA CYS A 280 15.39 -13.29 44.34
C CYS A 280 16.41 -14.42 44.43
N ARG A 281 16.78 -14.80 45.66
CA ARG A 281 17.65 -15.93 45.98
C ARG A 281 16.96 -16.85 47.01
N PRO A 282 17.35 -18.13 47.11
CA PRO A 282 16.87 -18.99 48.19
C PRO A 282 17.10 -18.33 49.56
N PHE A 283 16.14 -18.51 50.46
CA PHE A 283 16.27 -18.11 51.86
C PHE A 283 17.39 -18.90 52.54
N THR A 284 18.25 -18.21 53.29
CA THR A 284 19.29 -18.82 54.13
C THR A 284 19.11 -18.36 55.59
N LYS A 285 19.78 -19.04 56.51
CA LYS A 285 19.66 -18.77 57.95
C LYS A 285 20.06 -17.35 58.33
N GLU A 286 21.01 -16.78 57.59
CA GLU A 286 21.52 -15.44 57.75
C GLU A 286 20.43 -14.38 57.52
N ASP A 287 19.46 -14.66 56.63
CA ASP A 287 18.34 -13.77 56.30
C ASP A 287 17.38 -13.55 57.47
N LEU A 288 17.39 -14.42 58.50
CA LEU A 288 16.68 -14.19 59.75
C LEU A 288 17.12 -12.88 60.45
N CYS A 289 18.34 -12.43 60.17
CA CYS A 289 18.97 -11.27 60.78
C CYS A 289 19.14 -10.06 59.84
N GLU A 290 18.57 -10.10 58.63
CA GLU A 290 18.64 -9.00 57.66
C GLU A 290 17.24 -8.58 57.14
N PRO A 291 16.76 -7.36 57.44
CA PRO A 291 17.34 -6.38 58.36
C PRO A 291 17.30 -6.87 59.82
N ASN A 292 18.22 -6.38 60.65
CA ASN A 292 18.32 -6.82 62.05
C ASN A 292 16.99 -6.61 62.80
N PRO A 293 16.29 -7.68 63.24
CA PRO A 293 15.00 -7.58 63.92
C PRO A 293 15.14 -7.33 65.43
N CYS A 294 16.38 -7.29 65.95
CA CYS A 294 16.66 -7.06 67.36
C CYS A 294 16.72 -5.57 67.71
N GLY A 295 16.57 -5.26 69.00
CA GLY A 295 16.68 -3.91 69.52
C GLY A 295 18.07 -3.29 69.37
N THR A 296 18.18 -1.98 69.57
CA THR A 296 19.48 -1.29 69.52
C THR A 296 20.46 -1.88 70.53
N ASN A 297 21.74 -1.99 70.13
CA ASN A 297 22.82 -2.66 70.87
C ASN A 297 22.62 -4.15 71.15
N ALA A 298 21.71 -4.82 70.42
CA ALA A 298 21.61 -6.28 70.38
C ALA A 298 22.20 -6.86 69.09
N LEU A 299 22.90 -7.98 69.24
CA LEU A 299 23.35 -8.84 68.16
C LEU A 299 22.23 -9.85 67.83
N CYS A 300 21.85 -9.91 66.56
CA CYS A 300 21.06 -11.01 66.02
C CYS A 300 21.99 -12.17 65.65
N ILE A 301 21.59 -13.39 66.01
CA ILE A 301 22.18 -14.63 65.50
C ILE A 301 21.08 -15.53 64.94
N PRO A 302 21.31 -16.25 63.82
CA PRO A 302 20.40 -17.27 63.36
C PRO A 302 20.23 -18.40 64.38
N GLY A 303 19.00 -18.76 64.69
CA GLY A 303 18.69 -19.80 65.68
C GLY A 303 17.36 -20.50 65.39
N HIS A 304 16.77 -21.06 66.45
CA HIS A 304 15.48 -21.76 66.38
C HIS A 304 14.66 -21.52 67.65
N ASP A 305 13.34 -21.64 67.55
CA ASP A 305 12.47 -21.69 68.71
C ASP A 305 12.41 -23.10 69.35
N ASN A 306 11.75 -23.22 70.50
CA ASN A 306 11.58 -24.47 71.24
C ASN A 306 10.81 -25.56 70.46
N THR A 307 10.26 -25.24 69.27
CA THR A 307 9.61 -26.22 68.36
C THR A 307 10.51 -26.64 67.19
N GLY A 308 11.75 -26.14 67.15
CA GLY A 308 12.72 -26.42 66.08
C GLY A 308 12.52 -25.57 64.81
N ARG A 309 11.65 -24.54 64.84
CA ARG A 309 11.47 -23.64 63.69
C ARG A 309 12.54 -22.55 63.71
N GLU A 310 13.12 -22.27 62.55
CA GLU A 310 14.16 -21.25 62.40
C GLU A 310 13.64 -19.85 62.77
N ARG A 311 14.40 -19.13 63.60
CA ARG A 311 14.08 -17.78 64.08
C ARG A 311 15.34 -16.96 64.40
N PRO A 312 15.29 -15.63 64.29
CA PRO A 312 16.32 -14.78 64.86
C PRO A 312 16.35 -14.91 66.39
N VAL A 313 17.55 -15.01 66.95
CA VAL A 313 17.80 -14.95 68.39
C VAL A 313 18.57 -13.68 68.69
N CYS A 314 18.04 -12.88 69.61
CA CYS A 314 18.61 -11.58 69.97
C CYS A 314 19.34 -11.68 71.31
N ASN A 315 20.61 -11.26 71.34
CA ASN A 315 21.43 -11.17 72.55
C ASN A 315 22.00 -9.76 72.70
N CYS A 316 22.09 -9.21 73.91
CA CYS A 316 22.79 -7.93 74.10
C CYS A 316 24.28 -8.07 73.72
N LEU A 317 24.84 -7.02 73.11
CA LEU A 317 26.28 -6.96 72.85
C LEU A 317 27.07 -6.99 74.18
N PRO A 318 28.33 -7.47 74.17
CA PRO A 318 29.18 -7.46 75.37
C PRO A 318 29.25 -6.06 75.99
N GLY A 319 28.97 -5.97 77.29
CA GLY A 319 28.88 -4.71 78.02
C GLY A 319 27.49 -4.06 78.06
N TYR A 320 26.48 -4.71 77.49
CA TYR A 320 25.08 -4.25 77.53
C TYR A 320 24.17 -5.28 78.21
N THR A 321 23.09 -4.79 78.83
CA THR A 321 22.05 -5.58 79.51
C THR A 321 20.66 -5.00 79.22
N GLY A 322 19.60 -5.77 79.45
CA GLY A 322 18.22 -5.35 79.19
C GLY A 322 17.46 -6.37 78.37
N ASN A 323 16.53 -5.91 77.53
CA ASN A 323 15.73 -6.78 76.65
C ASN A 323 16.25 -6.70 75.19
N PRO A 324 16.90 -7.77 74.67
CA PRO A 324 17.46 -7.77 73.32
C PRO A 324 16.46 -7.56 72.17
N LEU A 325 15.16 -7.77 72.39
CA LEU A 325 14.14 -7.55 71.37
C LEU A 325 13.73 -6.07 71.24
N SER A 326 13.90 -5.26 72.30
CA SER A 326 13.49 -3.85 72.30
C SER A 326 14.67 -2.90 72.32
N HIS A 327 15.58 -3.04 73.29
CA HIS A 327 16.75 -2.19 73.46
C HIS A 327 17.67 -2.79 74.55
N CYS A 328 18.97 -2.89 74.26
CA CYS A 328 20.00 -3.19 75.23
C CYS A 328 20.68 -1.89 75.68
N SER A 329 20.72 -1.66 76.99
CA SER A 329 21.35 -0.50 77.64
C SER A 329 22.74 -0.86 78.13
N ARG A 330 23.68 0.10 78.15
CA ARG A 330 25.03 -0.15 78.70
C ARG A 330 24.91 -0.65 80.15
N GLY A 331 25.63 -1.71 80.49
CA GLY A 331 25.71 -2.22 81.86
C GLY A 331 26.41 -1.24 82.80
N GLU A 332 26.33 -1.52 84.10
CA GLU A 332 26.94 -0.69 85.15
C GLU A 332 28.47 -0.70 85.09
N CYS A 333 29.06 -1.78 84.56
CA CYS A 333 30.50 -2.00 84.49
C CYS A 333 30.89 -2.88 83.30
N LEU A 334 32.10 -2.68 82.76
CA LEU A 334 32.78 -3.65 81.90
C LEU A 334 33.85 -4.46 82.66
N SER A 335 34.38 -3.88 83.74
CA SER A 335 35.46 -4.42 84.55
C SER A 335 35.23 -4.18 86.04
N ASN A 336 35.93 -4.93 86.89
CA ASN A 336 35.85 -4.77 88.35
C ASN A 336 36.18 -3.33 88.81
N ASN A 337 37.11 -2.65 88.11
CA ASN A 337 37.57 -1.30 88.45
C ASN A 337 36.48 -0.21 88.27
N GLU A 338 35.39 -0.50 87.55
CA GLU A 338 34.22 0.39 87.44
C GLU A 338 33.25 0.23 88.63
N CYS A 339 33.42 -0.81 89.45
CA CYS A 339 32.61 -1.05 90.63
C CYS A 339 33.30 -0.54 91.91
N PRO A 340 32.54 -0.17 92.97
CA PRO A 340 33.10 0.04 94.30
C PRO A 340 33.82 -1.22 94.83
N ASP A 341 34.84 -1.05 95.68
CA ASP A 341 35.71 -2.13 96.21
C ASP A 341 34.96 -3.34 96.83
N ASN A 342 33.75 -3.10 97.36
CA ASN A 342 32.89 -4.09 98.00
C ASN A 342 31.98 -4.85 97.01
N LYS A 343 32.08 -4.57 95.72
CA LYS A 343 31.31 -5.15 94.61
C LYS A 343 32.26 -5.67 93.53
N ALA A 344 31.80 -6.66 92.76
CA ALA A 344 32.49 -7.19 91.60
C ALA A 344 31.65 -6.98 90.35
N CYS A 345 32.29 -6.81 89.21
CA CYS A 345 31.61 -6.76 87.94
C CYS A 345 31.29 -8.19 87.46
N ILE A 346 30.02 -8.58 87.56
CA ILE A 346 29.54 -9.89 87.13
C ILE A 346 28.35 -9.67 86.20
N ASN A 347 28.39 -10.22 84.99
CA ASN A 347 27.36 -10.02 83.95
C ASN A 347 27.03 -8.53 83.71
N TYR A 348 28.06 -7.68 83.72
CA TYR A 348 27.99 -6.22 83.52
C TYR A 348 27.17 -5.46 84.58
N GLN A 349 27.00 -6.05 85.77
CA GLN A 349 26.40 -5.41 86.95
C GLN A 349 27.36 -5.45 88.14
N CYS A 350 27.35 -4.40 88.96
CA CYS A 350 28.18 -4.30 90.15
C CYS A 350 27.50 -4.98 91.34
N VAL A 351 27.70 -6.30 91.47
CA VAL A 351 27.06 -7.15 92.48
C VAL A 351 28.00 -7.46 93.65
N ASN A 352 27.46 -7.82 94.82
CA ASN A 352 28.29 -8.25 95.95
C ASN A 352 28.92 -9.63 95.63
N PRO A 353 30.27 -9.79 95.59
CA PRO A 353 30.90 -11.04 95.23
C PRO A 353 30.59 -12.18 96.22
N CYS A 354 30.17 -11.89 97.46
CA CYS A 354 29.87 -12.89 98.47
C CYS A 354 28.63 -13.77 98.18
N ILE A 355 27.74 -13.36 97.28
CA ILE A 355 26.47 -14.05 97.03
C ILE A 355 26.75 -15.45 96.46
N GLY A 356 26.45 -16.49 97.25
CA GLY A 356 26.58 -17.89 96.85
C GLY A 356 28.02 -18.40 96.66
N LYS A 357 29.03 -17.74 97.25
CA LYS A 357 30.45 -18.14 97.10
C LYS A 357 31.08 -18.86 98.30
N CYS A 358 30.63 -18.58 99.52
CA CYS A 358 31.16 -19.21 100.73
C CYS A 358 30.28 -20.37 101.20
N ALA A 359 30.88 -21.32 101.93
CA ALA A 359 30.17 -22.47 102.47
C ALA A 359 29.15 -22.10 103.56
N SER A 360 28.21 -23.02 103.80
CA SER A 360 27.30 -22.92 104.94
C SER A 360 28.07 -22.86 106.26
N GLY A 361 27.81 -21.81 107.04
CA GLY A 361 28.50 -21.54 108.31
C GLY A 361 29.81 -20.74 108.19
N ALA A 362 30.24 -20.35 106.99
CA ALA A 362 31.33 -19.39 106.80
C ALA A 362 30.81 -17.94 106.75
N THR A 363 31.60 -16.98 107.23
CA THR A 363 31.38 -15.55 107.01
C THR A 363 32.07 -15.11 105.72
N CYS A 364 31.47 -14.15 105.00
CA CYS A 364 32.07 -13.57 103.81
C CYS A 364 32.28 -12.07 103.95
N GLU A 365 33.47 -11.61 103.59
CA GLU A 365 33.80 -10.20 103.46
C GLU A 365 34.23 -9.92 102.00
N PRO A 366 33.63 -8.94 101.31
CA PRO A 366 34.11 -8.55 99.99
C PRO A 366 35.40 -7.74 100.14
N LYS A 367 36.48 -8.12 99.44
CA LYS A 367 37.75 -7.39 99.44
C LYS A 367 38.37 -7.41 98.05
N ALA A 368 38.70 -6.23 97.52
CA ALA A 368 39.27 -6.06 96.17
C ALA A 368 38.47 -6.84 95.10
N HIS A 369 37.14 -6.66 95.10
CA HIS A 369 36.20 -7.34 94.19
C HIS A 369 36.15 -8.87 94.30
N LEU A 370 36.75 -9.48 95.33
CA LEU A 370 36.71 -10.93 95.59
C LEU A 370 35.92 -11.25 96.86
N ALA A 371 35.32 -12.44 96.90
CA ALA A 371 34.70 -12.99 98.10
C ALA A 371 35.79 -13.60 99.00
N VAL A 372 36.01 -13.03 100.18
CA VAL A 372 36.93 -13.60 101.18
C VAL A 372 36.11 -14.35 102.22
N CYS A 373 36.08 -15.67 102.08
CA CYS A 373 35.41 -16.57 103.01
C CYS A 373 36.31 -16.86 104.23
N LYS A 374 35.75 -16.79 105.44
CA LYS A 374 36.43 -17.13 106.69
C LYS A 374 35.52 -17.97 107.57
N CYS A 375 36.08 -18.86 108.40
CA CYS A 375 35.31 -19.46 109.49
C CYS A 375 35.17 -18.46 110.65
N PRO A 376 33.98 -18.30 111.25
CA PRO A 376 33.80 -17.43 112.41
C PRO A 376 34.59 -17.95 113.64
N PRO A 377 34.86 -17.10 114.65
CA PRO A 377 35.58 -17.50 115.85
C PRO A 377 34.96 -18.73 116.53
N GLY A 378 35.79 -19.70 116.91
CA GLY A 378 35.33 -20.98 117.46
C GLY A 378 34.93 -22.03 116.40
N TYR A 379 35.18 -21.77 115.11
CA TYR A 379 35.01 -22.74 114.02
C TYR A 379 36.33 -22.89 113.23
N SER A 380 36.59 -24.09 112.71
CA SER A 380 37.69 -24.40 111.80
C SER A 380 37.23 -25.30 110.65
N GLY A 381 38.01 -25.34 109.58
CA GLY A 381 37.66 -26.01 108.33
C GLY A 381 38.08 -25.17 107.12
N ASP A 382 37.59 -25.54 105.95
CA ASP A 382 37.73 -24.75 104.72
C ASP A 382 36.47 -23.89 104.54
N ALA A 383 36.63 -22.57 104.50
CA ALA A 383 35.52 -21.63 104.39
C ALA A 383 34.80 -21.63 103.02
N LEU A 384 35.37 -22.29 102.00
CA LEU A 384 34.73 -22.57 100.71
C LEU A 384 33.97 -23.91 100.69
N VAL A 385 34.22 -24.82 101.65
CA VAL A 385 33.63 -26.17 101.69
C VAL A 385 32.73 -26.38 102.91
N SER A 386 33.22 -26.17 104.13
CA SER A 386 32.44 -26.24 105.38
C SER A 386 33.27 -25.77 106.59
N CYS A 387 32.68 -24.93 107.45
CA CYS A 387 33.23 -24.58 108.77
C CYS A 387 32.55 -25.38 109.89
N ARG A 388 33.32 -25.94 110.82
CA ARG A 388 32.83 -26.79 111.93
C ARG A 388 33.36 -26.31 113.28
N GLN A 389 32.57 -26.42 114.34
CA GLN A 389 32.92 -25.86 115.65
C GLN A 389 34.12 -26.58 116.32
N THR A 390 35.08 -25.81 116.85
CA THR A 390 36.22 -26.36 117.61
C THR A 390 35.88 -26.51 119.09
N ARG A 391 36.11 -27.70 119.66
CA ARG A 391 35.94 -27.95 121.10
C ARG A 391 37.13 -27.37 121.86
N ALA A 392 36.88 -26.47 122.80
CA ALA A 392 37.91 -25.92 123.68
C ALA A 392 38.26 -26.90 124.82
N PHE A 393 39.56 -27.07 125.08
CA PHE A 393 40.06 -27.71 126.29
C PHE A 393 40.56 -26.63 127.27
N PRO A 394 40.18 -26.67 128.56
CA PRO A 394 40.67 -25.71 129.55
C PRO A 394 42.13 -26.00 129.94
N VAL A 395 42.95 -24.95 130.03
CA VAL A 395 44.36 -25.04 130.46
C VAL A 395 44.42 -25.01 131.99
N ALA A 396 45.00 -26.05 132.60
CA ALA A 396 45.22 -26.10 134.04
C ALA A 396 46.51 -25.37 134.44
N LYS A 397 46.45 -24.62 135.53
CA LYS A 397 47.58 -23.91 136.16
C LYS A 397 47.98 -24.69 137.42
N TYR A 398 49.28 -24.88 137.66
CA TYR A 398 49.77 -25.50 138.91
C TYR A 398 50.99 -24.74 139.44
N ASP A 399 50.87 -24.30 140.70
CA ASP A 399 51.93 -23.64 141.46
C ASP A 399 52.86 -24.68 142.12
N GLY A 400 54.04 -24.25 142.59
CA GLY A 400 55.13 -25.16 142.96
C GLY A 400 55.42 -25.33 144.47
N CYS A 401 56.53 -26.05 144.68
CA CYS A 401 57.39 -26.18 145.88
C CYS A 401 57.24 -27.37 146.86
N THR A 402 58.42 -27.97 147.10
CA THR A 402 58.93 -28.60 148.33
C THR A 402 58.23 -29.81 148.97
N GLN A 403 58.93 -30.95 148.97
CA GLN A 403 59.51 -31.51 150.21
C GLN A 403 60.67 -32.47 149.91
N CYS A 404 61.66 -32.51 150.80
CA CYS A 404 62.83 -33.41 150.76
C CYS A 404 62.84 -34.37 151.97
N GLY A 405 63.53 -35.50 151.83
CA GLY A 405 63.82 -36.47 152.91
C GLY A 405 63.13 -37.82 152.69
N LYS A 406 63.79 -38.98 152.85
CA LYS A 406 65.15 -39.28 153.32
C LYS A 406 65.83 -40.30 152.41
#